data_AF-A0A7G7MHH4-F1
#
_entry.id   AF-A0A7G7MHH4-F1
#
_cell.length_a   1.000
_cell.length_b   1.000
_cell.length_c   1.000
_cell.angle_alpha   90.00
_cell.angle_beta   90.00
_cell.angle_gamma   90.00
#
_symmetry.space_group_name_H-M   'P 1'
#
loop_
_entity.id
_entity.type
_entity.pdbx_description
1 polymer ?
#
loop_
_entity_poly.entity_id
_entity_poly.type
_entity_poly.pdbx_seq_one_letter_code
_entity_poly.pdbx_strand_id
1 'polypeptide(L)'
;MHPHRLEQLVASVPSGISDDQRTRLDAHVETADGCRARIERVRGDLRRALDGGGGDALDLACELDGLERVQQRVDGWLTTLVEELTRSRHSAHYGDGVPA
;
A
#
# COMPACT_ATOMS: atom_id res chain seq x y z
N MET A 1 -0.43 -8.60 3.53
CA MET A 1 0.65 -8.90 2.55
C MET A 1 1.99 -8.58 3.22
N HIS A 2 3.13 -9.19 2.85
CA HIS A 2 4.42 -8.78 3.43
C HIS A 2 4.86 -7.44 2.80
N PRO A 3 5.31 -6.45 3.59
CA PRO A 3 5.65 -5.10 3.09
C PRO A 3 6.68 -5.14 1.95
N HIS A 4 7.64 -6.05 2.04
CA HIS A 4 8.65 -6.23 1.00
C HIS A 4 8.11 -6.67 -0.37
N ARG A 5 6.99 -7.42 -0.40
CA ARG A 5 6.34 -7.76 -1.69
C ARG A 5 5.71 -6.53 -2.34
N LEU A 6 5.23 -5.59 -1.52
CA LEU A 6 4.57 -4.40 -2.00
C LEU A 6 5.58 -3.39 -2.55
N GLU A 7 6.72 -3.25 -1.90
CA GLU A 7 7.87 -2.49 -2.42
C GLU A 7 8.33 -3.02 -3.79
N GLN A 8 8.43 -4.34 -3.94
CA GLN A 8 8.79 -4.98 -5.23
C GLN A 8 7.74 -4.72 -6.32
N LEU A 9 6.45 -4.73 -5.95
CA LEU A 9 5.36 -4.40 -6.87
C LEU A 9 5.43 -2.93 -7.33
N VAL A 10 5.62 -1.99 -6.42
CA VAL A 10 5.78 -0.57 -6.77
C VAL A 10 7.00 -0.36 -7.66
N ALA A 11 8.12 -1.03 -7.37
CA ALA A 11 9.33 -0.99 -8.20
C ALA A 11 9.15 -1.60 -9.60
N SER A 12 8.13 -2.43 -9.80
CA SER A 12 7.80 -3.01 -11.12
C SER A 12 7.06 -2.03 -12.04
N VAL A 13 6.59 -0.90 -11.51
CA VAL A 13 5.87 0.10 -12.30
C VAL A 13 6.82 0.75 -13.32
N PRO A 14 6.46 0.80 -14.62
CA PRO A 14 7.30 1.38 -15.64
C PRO A 14 7.62 2.87 -15.41
N SER A 15 8.84 3.30 -15.75
CA SER A 15 9.24 4.71 -15.66
C SER A 15 8.49 5.64 -16.64
N GLY A 16 7.88 5.09 -17.70
CA GLY A 16 7.16 5.84 -18.73
C GLY A 16 5.70 6.17 -18.43
N ILE A 17 5.22 5.99 -17.20
CA ILE A 17 3.90 6.47 -16.76
C ILE A 17 3.84 8.00 -16.76
N SER A 18 2.63 8.56 -16.88
CA SER A 18 2.45 10.01 -16.81
C SER A 18 2.75 10.56 -15.41
N ASP A 19 3.03 11.86 -15.30
CA ASP A 19 3.29 12.51 -14.01
C ASP A 19 2.08 12.46 -13.07
N ASP A 20 0.86 12.52 -13.61
CA ASP A 20 -0.38 12.37 -12.85
C ASP A 20 -0.52 10.94 -12.27
N GLN A 21 -0.23 9.91 -13.08
CA GLN A 21 -0.22 8.51 -12.65
C GLN A 21 0.84 8.27 -11.57
N ARG A 22 2.03 8.87 -11.71
CA ARG A 22 3.10 8.80 -10.72
C ARG A 22 2.69 9.47 -9.41
N THR A 23 2.15 10.68 -9.49
CA THR A 23 1.66 11.42 -8.31
C THR A 23 0.60 10.62 -7.55
N ARG A 24 -0.33 9.99 -8.28
CA ARG A 24 -1.35 9.12 -7.68
C ARG A 24 -0.72 7.90 -7.00
N LEU A 25 0.22 7.23 -7.66
CA LEU A 25 0.93 6.08 -7.09
C LEU A 25 1.64 6.47 -5.78
N ASP A 26 2.39 7.57 -5.79
CA ASP A 26 3.13 8.07 -4.64
C ASP A 26 2.20 8.39 -3.46
N ALA A 27 1.05 9.03 -3.71
CA ALA A 27 0.07 9.32 -2.67
C ALA A 27 -0.51 8.03 -2.02
N HIS A 28 -0.72 6.97 -2.80
CA HIS A 28 -1.15 5.69 -2.26
C HIS A 28 -0.05 4.99 -1.45
N VAL A 29 1.21 5.09 -1.87
CA VAL A 29 2.36 4.58 -1.13
C VAL A 29 2.51 5.32 0.20
N GLU A 30 2.47 6.65 0.19
CA GLU A 30 2.55 7.47 1.40
C GLU A 30 1.42 7.14 2.39
N THR A 31 0.20 6.94 1.89
CA THR A 31 -0.93 6.51 2.72
C THR A 31 -0.68 5.14 3.35
N ALA A 32 -0.18 4.17 2.58
CA ALA A 32 0.13 2.82 3.07
C ALA A 32 1.21 2.86 4.17
N ASP A 33 2.25 3.69 3.98
CA ASP A 33 3.34 3.83 4.94
C ASP A 33 2.90 4.56 6.21
N GLY A 34 2.05 5.59 6.08
CA GLY A 34 1.43 6.27 7.21
C GLY A 34 0.60 5.33 8.08
N CYS A 35 -0.20 4.45 7.45
CA CYS A 35 -0.96 3.43 8.16
C CYS A 35 -0.04 2.42 8.89
N ARG A 36 1.02 1.92 8.24
CA ARG A 36 2.01 1.04 8.89
C ARG A 36 2.67 1.70 10.09
N ALA A 37 3.09 2.96 9.96
CA ALA A 37 3.71 3.72 11.04
C ALA A 37 2.75 3.97 12.21
N ARG A 38 1.44 4.14 11.95
CA ARG A 38 0.43 4.23 13.01
C ARG A 38 0.22 2.88 13.70
N ILE A 39 0.14 1.78 12.96
CA ILE A 39 0.01 0.42 13.50
C ILE A 39 1.17 0.10 14.45
N GLU A 40 2.41 0.36 14.06
CA GLU A 40 3.58 0.06 14.90
C GLU A 40 3.58 0.89 16.20
N ARG A 41 3.13 2.15 16.14
CA ARG A 41 2.96 2.97 17.34
C ARG A 41 1.90 2.40 18.27
N VAL A 42 0.71 2.08 17.76
CA VAL A 42 -0.38 1.51 18.56
C VAL A 42 -0.01 0.15 19.14
N ARG A 43 0.73 -0.69 18.40
CA ARG A 43 1.29 -1.95 18.93
C ARG A 43 2.23 -1.71 20.10
N GLY A 44 3.10 -0.71 19.99
CA GLY A 44 4.00 -0.31 21.07
C GLY A 44 3.25 0.17 22.31
N ASP A 45 2.21 0.99 22.12
CA ASP A 45 1.39 1.51 23.22
C ASP A 45 0.54 0.41 23.87
N LEU A 46 -0.07 -0.47 23.07
CA LEU A 46 -0.81 -1.65 23.56
C LEU A 46 0.10 -2.55 24.40
N ARG A 47 1.32 -2.83 23.93
CA ARG A 47 2.29 -3.62 24.69
C ARG A 47 2.57 -3.01 26.06
N ARG A 48 2.82 -1.69 26.12
CA ARG A 48 3.05 -0.98 27.39
C ARG A 48 1.83 -1.05 28.31
N ALA A 49 0.61 -0.91 27.78
CA ALA A 49 -0.62 -1.00 28.55
C ALA A 49 -0.82 -2.40 29.15
N LEU A 50 -0.55 -3.45 28.36
CA LEU A 50 -0.60 -4.84 28.81
C LEU A 50 0.45 -5.19 29.86
N ASP A 51 1.63 -4.56 29.79
CA ASP A 51 2.71 -4.71 30.79
C ASP A 51 2.43 -3.94 32.10
N GLY A 52 1.22 -3.40 32.27
CA GLY A 52 0.80 -2.68 33.49
C GLY A 52 1.13 -1.19 33.50
N GLY A 53 1.52 -0.62 32.35
CA GLY A 53 1.84 0.81 32.19
C GLY A 53 0.65 1.77 32.30
N GLY A 54 -0.56 1.26 32.53
CA GLY A 54 -1.81 2.03 32.53
C GLY A 54 -2.29 2.37 31.12
N GLY A 55 -3.54 2.83 31.02
CA GLY A 55 -4.23 3.08 29.75
C GLY A 55 -5.26 2.01 29.40
N ASP A 56 -6.11 2.31 28.42
CA ASP A 56 -7.17 1.41 27.99
C ASP A 56 -6.66 0.43 26.92
N ALA A 57 -6.16 -0.72 27.39
CA ALA A 57 -5.63 -1.78 26.52
C ALA A 57 -6.70 -2.34 25.57
N LEU A 58 -7.98 -2.31 25.96
CA LEU A 58 -9.07 -2.78 25.10
C LEU A 58 -9.29 -1.80 23.95
N ASP A 59 -9.34 -0.50 24.23
CA ASP A 59 -9.47 0.52 23.20
C ASP A 59 -8.30 0.47 22.21
N LEU A 60 -7.06 0.31 22.70
CA LEU A 60 -5.88 0.18 21.84
C LEU A 60 -5.94 -1.08 20.96
N ALA A 61 -6.46 -2.19 21.48
CA ALA A 61 -6.66 -3.41 20.71
C ALA A 61 -7.73 -3.23 19.62
N CYS A 62 -8.82 -2.54 19.92
CA CYS A 62 -9.87 -2.20 18.95
C CYS A 62 -9.35 -1.25 17.86
N GLU A 63 -8.57 -0.22 18.23
CA GLU A 63 -7.93 0.68 17.27
C GLU A 63 -6.97 -0.11 16.35
N LEU A 64 -6.17 -1.00 16.92
CA LEU A 64 -5.22 -1.82 16.17
C LEU A 64 -5.93 -2.71 15.13
N ASP A 65 -6.99 -3.43 15.51
CA ASP A 65 -7.78 -4.23 14.57
C ASP A 65 -8.37 -3.36 13.43
N GLY A 66 -8.90 -2.18 13.77
CA GLY A 66 -9.40 -1.24 12.78
C GLY A 66 -8.33 -0.80 11.78
N LEU A 67 -7.14 -0.44 12.28
CA LEU A 67 -6.01 -0.03 11.46
C LEU A 67 -5.47 -1.17 10.58
N GLU A 68 -5.40 -2.40 11.10
CA GLU A 68 -4.96 -3.56 10.32
C GLU A 68 -5.91 -3.87 9.15
N ARG A 69 -7.23 -3.72 9.36
CA ARG A 69 -8.22 -3.84 8.28
C ARG A 69 -8.09 -2.71 7.26
N VAL A 70 -7.81 -1.48 7.70
CA VAL A 70 -7.53 -0.36 6.79
C VAL A 70 -6.28 -0.64 5.96
N GLN A 71 -5.18 -1.10 6.59
CA GLN A 71 -3.94 -1.45 5.90
C GLN A 71 -4.19 -2.51 4.82
N GLN A 72 -4.96 -3.55 5.12
CA GLN A 72 -5.30 -4.59 4.14
C GLN A 72 -6.05 -4.02 2.93
N ARG A 73 -6.98 -3.09 3.14
CA ARG A 73 -7.70 -2.42 2.05
C ARG A 73 -6.78 -1.53 1.22
N VAL A 74 -5.93 -0.74 1.87
CA VAL A 74 -4.97 0.15 1.21
C VAL A 74 -3.95 -0.66 0.39
N ASP A 75 -3.39 -1.73 0.95
CA ASP A 75 -2.50 -2.64 0.24
C ASP A 75 -3.20 -3.27 -0.99
N GLY A 76 -4.48 -3.61 -0.86
CA GLY A 76 -5.31 -4.11 -1.96
C GLY A 76 -5.47 -3.09 -3.09
N TRP A 77 -5.86 -1.86 -2.76
CA TRP A 77 -5.98 -0.77 -3.74
C TRP A 77 -4.66 -0.46 -4.44
N LEU A 78 -3.56 -0.44 -3.68
CA LEU A 78 -2.24 -0.19 -4.23
C LEU A 78 -1.79 -1.32 -5.18
N THR A 79 -2.12 -2.57 -4.84
CA THR A 79 -1.88 -3.71 -5.74
C THR A 79 -2.65 -3.54 -7.05
N THR A 80 -3.95 -3.24 -6.99
CA THR A 80 -4.77 -3.00 -8.18
C THR A 80 -4.23 -1.85 -9.02
N LEU A 81 -3.83 -0.74 -8.41
CA LEU A 81 -3.25 0.40 -9.12
C LEU A 81 -1.95 0.03 -9.84
N VAL A 82 -1.05 -0.69 -9.18
CA VAL A 82 0.20 -1.15 -9.79
C VAL A 82 -0.08 -2.08 -10.98
N GLU A 83 -1.03 -3.00 -10.86
CA GLU A 83 -1.43 -3.89 -11.95
C GLU A 83 -2.00 -3.11 -13.15
N GLU A 84 -2.85 -2.11 -12.90
CA GLU A 84 -3.39 -1.22 -13.92
C GLU A 84 -2.27 -0.48 -14.66
N LEU A 85 -1.38 0.20 -13.94
CA LEU A 85 -0.26 0.97 -14.51
C LEU A 85 0.72 0.08 -15.30
N THR A 86 0.91 -1.16 -14.87
CA THR A 86 1.77 -2.13 -15.57
C THR A 86 1.10 -2.66 -16.83
N ARG A 87 -0.23 -2.89 -16.81
CA ARG A 87 -1.00 -3.42 -17.94
C ARG A 87 -1.30 -2.39 -19.02
N SER A 88 -1.56 -1.13 -18.66
CA SER A 88 -1.86 -0.04 -19.60
C SER A 88 -0.74 0.21 -20.63
N ARG A 89 0.51 -0.17 -20.34
CA ARG A 89 1.61 -0.12 -21.32
C ARG A 89 1.60 -1.30 -22.29
N HIS A 90 1.12 -2.47 -21.87
CA HIS A 90 1.07 -3.68 -22.73
C HIS A 90 0.01 -3.61 -23.82
N SER A 91 -1.00 -2.74 -23.71
CA SER A 91 -2.01 -2.55 -24.75
C SER A 91 -1.59 -1.63 -25.91
N ALA A 92 -0.38 -1.07 -25.89
CA ALA A 92 0.10 -0.09 -26.89
C ALA A 92 1.07 -0.67 -27.94
N HIS A 93 1.21 -1.99 -28.05
CA HIS A 93 2.14 -2.60 -29.01
C HIS A 93 1.59 -3.87 -29.69
N TYR A 94 0.42 -3.76 -30.31
CA TYR A 94 0.15 -4.49 -31.55
C TYR A 94 0.28 -3.48 -32.69
N GLY A 95 1.54 -3.16 -33.02
CA GLY A 95 1.88 -2.47 -34.26
C GLY A 95 1.60 -3.43 -35.41
N ASP A 96 0.51 -3.13 -36.11
CA ASP A 96 0.24 -3.41 -37.51
C ASP A 96 1.51 -3.76 -38.31
N GLY A 97 1.77 -5.06 -38.41
CA GLY A 97 2.82 -5.63 -39.24
C GLY A 97 2.23 -6.23 -40.50
N VAL A 98 1.58 -5.41 -41.33
CA VAL A 98 1.29 -5.77 -42.72
C VAL A 98 2.11 -4.88 -43.65
N PRO A 99 3.09 -5.45 -44.36
CA PRO A 99 3.45 -4.96 -45.68
C PRO A 99 3.04 -5.98 -46.77
N ALA A 100 2.65 -5.38 -47.90
CA ALA A 100 2.09 -5.93 -49.13
C ALA A 100 2.77 -7.16 -49.74
#